data_AF-G0N973-F1
#
_entry.id   AF-G0N973-F1
#
_cell.length_a   1.000
_cell.length_b   1.000
_cell.length_c   1.000
_cell.angle_alpha   90.00
_cell.angle_beta   90.00
_cell.angle_gamma   90.00
#
_symmetry.space_group_name_H-M   'P 1'
#
loop_
_entity.id
_entity.type
_entity.pdbx_description
1 polymer ?
#
loop_
_entity_poly.entity_id
_entity_poly.type
_entity_poly.pdbx_seq_one_letter_code
_entity_poly.pdbx_strand_id
1 'polypeptide(L)'
;MTSNETSSDSELTEVYTQILSIVYPTFLSTTVIAHGILLIFIIFFSPLHLKFLRILLLKTSIFDVLATVTNFYIQPRIVSGGRINVPVYCYGLCRHMSSSLCFLIYMGWQIFSLAVGISMTYTLFFKYYKLNFNGPLVGKRLIISLLGFYTPCFVSTFCSVIIVLRNTLPVEASKRISEVAIIDRKYSLIGRMTLGEIPNKINFLMIAYGIYISPFLAFWFRWKSNKQLNETIAGASPYLRYHAKNVMTGVTIQVFMHFLFYIPMFSLYSYSLISGTEVLVQQFFLAMSPNLAATFDPLINLYYVVPYRNRIKSWFCSRHEVTPLRVASLTPSAVA
;
A
#
# COMPACT_ATOMS: atom_id res chain seq x y z
N MET A 1 -24.68 35.28 9.45
CA MET A 1 -23.44 34.82 8.79
C MET A 1 -23.18 33.32 8.97
N THR A 2 -23.60 32.70 10.08
CA THR A 2 -23.46 31.26 10.37
C THR A 2 -24.39 30.30 9.61
N SER A 3 -25.44 30.81 8.94
CA SER A 3 -26.39 29.98 8.16
C SER A 3 -25.93 29.65 6.74
N ASN A 4 -25.03 30.46 6.15
CA ASN A 4 -24.54 30.22 4.79
C ASN A 4 -23.39 29.21 4.76
N GLU A 5 -22.47 29.23 5.75
CA GLU A 5 -21.34 28.29 5.83
C GLU A 5 -21.81 26.83 6.03
N THR A 6 -22.83 26.62 6.87
CA THR A 6 -23.40 25.29 7.11
C THR A 6 -24.11 24.70 5.88
N SER A 7 -24.67 25.54 5.01
CA SER A 7 -25.27 25.08 3.74
C SER A 7 -24.21 24.66 2.71
N SER A 8 -23.13 25.43 2.60
CA SER A 8 -22.04 25.16 1.65
C SER A 8 -21.26 23.88 1.99
N ASP A 9 -21.00 23.63 3.28
CA ASP A 9 -20.31 22.41 3.72
C ASP A 9 -21.15 21.15 3.54
N SER A 10 -22.47 21.28 3.70
CA SER A 10 -23.42 20.19 3.43
C SER A 10 -23.46 19.84 1.94
N GLU A 11 -23.48 20.85 1.07
CA GLU A 11 -23.51 20.66 -0.38
C GLU A 11 -22.20 20.01 -0.89
N LEU A 12 -21.05 20.46 -0.39
CA LEU A 12 -19.74 19.91 -0.75
C LEU A 12 -19.55 18.47 -0.24
N THR A 13 -20.09 18.15 0.94
CA THR A 13 -20.14 16.79 1.49
C THR A 13 -20.93 15.84 0.59
N GLU A 14 -22.06 16.30 0.05
CA GLU A 14 -22.88 15.52 -0.87
C GLU A 14 -22.16 15.27 -2.19
N VAL A 15 -21.51 16.29 -2.75
CA VAL A 15 -20.66 16.17 -3.96
C VAL A 15 -19.56 15.13 -3.75
N TYR A 16 -18.82 15.19 -2.63
CA TYR A 16 -17.78 14.19 -2.36
C TYR A 16 -18.34 12.78 -2.21
N THR A 17 -19.50 12.63 -1.56
CA THR A 17 -20.15 11.33 -1.42
C THR A 17 -20.54 10.74 -2.79
N GLN A 18 -21.06 11.58 -3.69
CA GLN A 18 -21.37 11.18 -5.07
C GLN A 18 -20.10 10.77 -5.84
N ILE A 19 -19.02 11.56 -5.75
CA ILE A 19 -17.73 11.21 -6.36
C ILE A 19 -17.25 9.85 -5.84
N LEU A 20 -17.27 9.65 -4.52
CA LEU A 20 -16.83 8.41 -3.90
C LEU A 20 -17.68 7.21 -4.31
N SER A 21 -18.98 7.39 -4.52
CA SER A 21 -19.86 6.32 -5.00
C SER A 21 -19.46 5.75 -6.37
N ILE A 22 -18.76 6.53 -7.19
CA ILE A 22 -18.22 6.11 -8.50
C ILE A 22 -16.77 5.62 -8.36
N VAL A 23 -15.96 6.35 -7.59
CA VAL A 23 -14.52 6.11 -7.49
C VAL A 23 -14.21 4.81 -6.75
N TYR A 24 -14.91 4.51 -5.64
CA TYR A 24 -14.68 3.29 -4.87
C TYR A 24 -14.93 2.00 -5.69
N PRO A 25 -16.07 1.82 -6.37
CA PRO A 25 -16.28 0.66 -7.24
C PRO A 25 -15.29 0.58 -8.40
N THR A 26 -14.93 1.73 -8.98
CA THR A 26 -13.95 1.80 -10.08
C THR A 26 -12.60 1.28 -9.61
N PHE A 27 -12.07 1.78 -8.48
CA PHE A 27 -10.80 1.29 -7.94
C PHE A 27 -10.85 -0.16 -7.50
N LEU A 28 -11.95 -0.61 -6.88
CA LEU A 28 -12.10 -2.01 -6.54
C LEU A 28 -11.97 -2.88 -7.81
N SER A 29 -12.71 -2.54 -8.85
CA SER A 29 -12.74 -3.30 -10.10
C SER A 29 -11.38 -3.30 -10.78
N THR A 30 -10.75 -2.14 -10.94
CA THR A 30 -9.44 -2.03 -11.59
C THR A 30 -8.36 -2.75 -10.80
N THR A 31 -8.32 -2.60 -9.48
CA THR A 31 -7.30 -3.25 -8.63
C THR A 31 -7.47 -4.76 -8.62
N VAL A 32 -8.70 -5.27 -8.46
CA VAL A 32 -8.94 -6.72 -8.46
C VAL A 32 -8.56 -7.34 -9.81
N ILE A 33 -8.92 -6.71 -10.94
CA ILE A 33 -8.56 -7.19 -12.27
C ILE A 33 -7.04 -7.14 -12.46
N ALA A 34 -6.41 -6.00 -12.20
CA ALA A 34 -4.99 -5.80 -12.42
C ALA A 34 -4.13 -6.73 -11.55
N HIS A 35 -4.44 -6.86 -10.26
CA HIS A 35 -3.77 -7.80 -9.37
C HIS A 35 -4.12 -9.25 -9.72
N GLY A 36 -5.33 -9.56 -10.17
CA GLY A 36 -5.68 -10.89 -10.68
C GLY A 36 -4.78 -11.32 -11.82
N ILE A 37 -4.57 -10.43 -12.81
CA ILE A 37 -3.61 -10.65 -13.91
C ILE A 37 -2.19 -10.82 -13.36
N LEU A 38 -1.74 -9.92 -12.47
CA LEU A 38 -0.40 -10.01 -11.89
C LEU A 38 -0.18 -11.34 -11.15
N LEU A 39 -1.14 -11.80 -10.37
CA LEU A 39 -1.08 -13.04 -9.62
C LEU A 39 -0.91 -14.24 -10.54
N ILE A 40 -1.63 -14.29 -11.66
CA ILE A 40 -1.44 -15.31 -12.71
C ILE A 40 0.01 -15.28 -13.20
N PHE A 41 0.56 -14.10 -13.47
CA PHE A 41 1.95 -13.98 -13.94
C PHE A 41 2.99 -14.40 -12.90
N ILE A 42 2.79 -14.02 -11.64
CA ILE A 42 3.63 -14.45 -10.53
C ILE A 42 3.60 -15.98 -10.37
N ILE A 43 2.42 -16.58 -10.50
CA ILE A 43 2.23 -18.02 -10.28
C ILE A 43 2.85 -18.85 -11.40
N PHE A 44 2.57 -18.49 -12.65
CA PHE A 44 2.89 -19.32 -13.82
C PHE A 44 4.17 -18.92 -14.56
N PHE A 45 4.59 -17.64 -14.51
CA PHE A 45 5.68 -17.13 -15.34
C PHE A 45 6.89 -16.61 -14.54
N SER A 46 6.85 -16.64 -13.20
CA SER A 46 7.98 -16.22 -12.37
C SER A 46 9.08 -17.30 -12.33
N PRO A 47 10.35 -16.95 -12.59
CA PRO A 47 11.43 -17.93 -12.69
C PRO A 47 11.81 -18.55 -11.33
N LEU A 48 12.24 -19.82 -11.38
CA LEU A 48 12.58 -20.63 -10.19
C LEU A 48 13.74 -20.08 -9.35
N HIS A 49 14.61 -19.23 -9.90
CA HIS A 49 15.71 -18.62 -9.13
C HIS A 49 15.28 -17.37 -8.33
N LEU A 50 14.03 -16.93 -8.45
CA LEU A 50 13.45 -15.78 -7.76
C LEU A 50 12.38 -16.16 -6.73
N LYS A 51 12.38 -17.40 -6.19
CA LYS A 51 11.31 -17.90 -5.28
C LYS A 51 10.98 -16.95 -4.13
N PHE A 52 11.99 -16.39 -3.47
CA PHE A 52 11.76 -15.48 -2.35
C PHE A 52 11.14 -14.15 -2.79
N LEU A 53 11.65 -13.56 -3.88
CA LEU A 53 11.08 -12.33 -4.44
C LEU A 53 9.64 -12.55 -4.92
N ARG A 54 9.35 -13.73 -5.50
CA ARG A 54 7.99 -14.15 -5.88
C ARG A 54 7.06 -14.18 -4.65
N ILE A 55 7.52 -14.72 -3.52
CA ILE A 55 6.74 -14.75 -2.27
C ILE A 55 6.45 -13.33 -1.76
N LEU A 56 7.45 -12.44 -1.82
CA LEU A 56 7.25 -11.04 -1.43
C LEU A 56 6.22 -10.33 -2.31
N LEU A 57 6.33 -10.46 -3.63
CA LEU A 57 5.38 -9.87 -4.59
C LEU A 57 3.96 -10.44 -4.42
N LEU A 58 3.85 -11.76 -4.20
CA LEU A 58 2.57 -12.42 -3.94
C LEU A 58 1.91 -11.86 -2.67
N LYS A 59 2.68 -11.75 -1.58
CA LYS A 59 2.22 -11.23 -0.30
C LYS A 59 1.73 -9.79 -0.43
N THR A 60 2.54 -8.91 -1.05
CA THR A 60 2.15 -7.50 -1.26
C THR A 60 0.86 -7.42 -2.06
N SER A 61 0.77 -8.15 -3.18
CA SER A 61 -0.42 -8.18 -4.02
C SER A 61 -1.68 -8.66 -3.29
N ILE A 62 -1.57 -9.63 -2.39
CA ILE A 62 -2.71 -10.09 -1.58
C ILE A 62 -3.14 -8.99 -0.62
N PHE A 63 -2.19 -8.33 0.06
CA PHE A 63 -2.51 -7.24 0.98
C PHE A 63 -3.12 -6.02 0.28
N ASP A 64 -2.68 -5.67 -0.92
CA ASP A 64 -3.28 -4.59 -1.71
C ASP A 64 -4.74 -4.87 -2.07
N VAL A 65 -5.04 -6.11 -2.50
CA VAL A 65 -6.41 -6.53 -2.79
C VAL A 65 -7.26 -6.52 -1.52
N LEU A 66 -6.75 -7.08 -0.42
CA LEU A 66 -7.47 -7.07 0.87
C LEU A 66 -7.72 -5.65 1.36
N ALA A 67 -6.72 -4.77 1.32
CA ALA A 67 -6.88 -3.36 1.68
C ALA A 67 -7.92 -2.67 0.80
N THR A 68 -7.90 -2.94 -0.51
CA THR A 68 -8.84 -2.31 -1.45
C THR A 68 -10.28 -2.78 -1.26
N VAL A 69 -10.50 -4.08 -1.11
CA VAL A 69 -11.81 -4.67 -0.80
C VAL A 69 -12.35 -4.10 0.51
N THR A 70 -11.50 -4.06 1.54
CA THR A 70 -11.87 -3.56 2.86
C THR A 70 -12.25 -2.08 2.82
N ASN A 71 -11.48 -1.27 2.10
CA ASN A 71 -11.74 0.16 1.95
C ASN A 71 -13.03 0.42 1.16
N PHE A 72 -13.30 -0.34 0.09
CA PHE A 72 -14.57 -0.29 -0.64
C PHE A 72 -15.76 -0.62 0.28
N TYR A 73 -15.59 -1.62 1.14
CA TYR A 73 -16.63 -2.06 2.05
C TYR A 73 -16.99 -1.00 3.10
N ILE A 74 -16.01 -0.25 3.61
CA ILE A 74 -16.22 0.76 4.63
C ILE A 74 -16.52 2.14 4.05
N GLN A 75 -15.78 2.59 3.03
CA GLN A 75 -15.76 3.98 2.56
C GLN A 75 -15.63 4.98 3.72
N PRO A 76 -14.50 4.95 4.46
CA PRO A 76 -14.37 5.70 5.69
C PRO A 76 -14.17 7.19 5.43
N ARG A 77 -14.84 8.03 6.22
CA ARG A 77 -14.58 9.47 6.34
C ARG A 77 -13.97 9.75 7.71
N ILE A 78 -12.79 10.37 7.72
CA ILE A 78 -12.01 10.65 8.93
C ILE A 78 -12.07 12.14 9.22
N VAL A 79 -12.87 12.56 10.21
CA VAL A 79 -13.09 13.99 10.50
C VAL A 79 -12.05 14.49 11.51
N SER A 80 -11.05 15.20 11.02
CA SER A 80 -9.83 15.55 11.75
C SER A 80 -9.86 16.90 12.50
N GLY A 81 -10.97 17.64 12.45
CA GLY A 81 -11.12 18.95 13.14
C GLY A 81 -11.07 18.88 14.66
N GLY A 82 -11.47 17.75 15.24
CA GLY A 82 -11.63 17.59 16.69
C GLY A 82 -10.33 17.47 17.52
N ARG A 83 -9.14 17.66 16.91
CA ARG A 83 -7.74 17.54 17.43
C ARG A 83 -7.41 16.27 18.24
N ILE A 84 -8.15 16.01 19.32
CA ILE A 84 -7.97 14.90 20.25
C ILE A 84 -8.93 13.76 19.93
N ASN A 85 -10.16 14.06 19.50
CA ASN A 85 -11.19 13.06 19.22
C ASN A 85 -11.56 13.10 17.74
N VAL A 86 -11.07 12.13 16.98
CA VAL A 86 -11.29 12.04 15.52
C VAL A 86 -12.37 10.99 15.26
N PRO A 87 -13.63 11.38 14.99
CA PRO A 87 -14.66 10.41 14.62
C PRO A 87 -14.43 9.87 13.21
N VAL A 88 -14.72 8.57 13.06
CA VAL A 88 -14.66 7.86 11.78
C VAL A 88 -16.07 7.46 11.40
N TYR A 89 -16.53 7.95 10.26
CA TYR A 89 -17.82 7.62 9.68
C TYR A 89 -17.68 6.62 8.54
N CYS A 90 -18.71 5.82 8.31
CA CYS A 90 -18.80 4.82 7.26
C CYS A 90 -19.95 5.16 6.32
N TYR A 91 -19.64 5.20 5.02
CA TYR A 91 -20.62 5.45 3.95
C TYR A 91 -20.89 4.18 3.11
N GLY A 92 -19.98 3.20 3.19
CA GLY A 92 -20.05 1.96 2.43
C GLY A 92 -21.03 0.94 3.00
N LEU A 93 -20.96 -0.28 2.46
CA LEU A 93 -21.84 -1.41 2.82
C LEU A 93 -21.74 -1.79 4.30
N CYS A 94 -20.59 -1.56 4.93
CA CYS A 94 -20.40 -1.87 6.35
C CYS A 94 -21.40 -1.14 7.25
N ARG A 95 -21.95 0.02 6.84
CA ARG A 95 -22.91 0.78 7.64
C ARG A 95 -24.16 -0.01 8.09
N HIS A 96 -24.48 -1.11 7.41
CA HIS A 96 -25.58 -2.01 7.74
C HIS A 96 -25.23 -3.08 8.80
N MET A 97 -23.97 -3.14 9.22
CA MET A 97 -23.48 -4.03 10.28
C MET A 97 -23.32 -3.27 11.61
N SER A 98 -22.87 -3.97 12.65
CA SER A 98 -22.54 -3.31 13.92
C SER A 98 -21.35 -2.36 13.77
N SER A 99 -21.44 -1.17 14.39
CA SER A 99 -20.37 -0.17 14.39
C SER A 99 -19.03 -0.74 14.84
N SER A 100 -19.05 -1.60 15.86
CA SER A 100 -17.86 -2.31 16.39
C SER A 100 -17.16 -3.15 15.34
N LEU A 101 -17.93 -3.92 14.54
CA LEU A 101 -17.36 -4.74 13.48
C LEU A 101 -16.78 -3.86 12.37
N CYS A 102 -17.47 -2.79 11.98
CA CYS A 102 -16.95 -1.87 10.97
C CYS A 102 -15.68 -1.15 11.41
N PHE A 103 -15.59 -0.81 12.69
CA PHE A 103 -14.39 -0.22 13.24
C PHE A 103 -13.23 -1.20 13.31
N LEU A 104 -13.49 -2.47 13.66
CA LEU A 104 -12.48 -3.53 13.57
C LEU A 104 -11.96 -3.69 12.14
N ILE A 105 -12.87 -3.74 11.17
CA ILE A 105 -12.53 -3.84 9.74
C ILE A 105 -11.70 -2.60 9.32
N TYR A 106 -12.03 -1.40 9.81
CA TYR A 106 -11.30 -0.16 9.53
C TYR A 106 -9.88 -0.18 10.10
N MET A 107 -9.70 -0.66 11.34
CA MET A 107 -8.37 -0.84 11.91
C MET A 107 -7.56 -1.91 11.15
N GLY A 108 -8.23 -2.99 10.71
CA GLY A 108 -7.63 -3.99 9.83
C GLY A 108 -7.13 -3.41 8.51
N TRP A 109 -7.92 -2.53 7.86
CA TRP A 109 -7.52 -1.82 6.65
C TRP A 109 -6.25 -0.98 6.85
N GLN A 110 -6.13 -0.26 7.97
CA GLN A 110 -4.91 0.51 8.28
C GLN A 110 -3.69 -0.41 8.39
N ILE A 111 -3.83 -1.56 9.06
CA ILE A 111 -2.75 -2.54 9.22
C ILE A 111 -2.34 -3.14 7.86
N PHE A 112 -3.29 -3.49 7.00
CA PHE A 112 -2.99 -3.98 5.65
C PHE A 112 -2.23 -2.93 4.84
N SER A 113 -2.69 -1.68 4.87
CA SER A 113 -2.04 -0.57 4.16
C SER A 113 -0.61 -0.33 4.66
N LEU A 114 -0.39 -0.40 5.98
CA LEU A 114 0.95 -0.31 6.56
C LEU A 114 1.83 -1.50 6.15
N ALA A 115 1.26 -2.71 6.15
CA ALA A 115 1.97 -3.92 5.77
C ALA A 115 2.41 -3.90 4.29
N VAL A 116 1.62 -3.32 3.39
CA VAL A 116 1.98 -3.09 1.98
C VAL A 116 3.24 -2.22 1.90
N GLY A 117 3.24 -1.03 2.51
CA GLY A 117 4.39 -0.11 2.47
C GLY A 117 5.67 -0.72 3.05
N ILE A 118 5.56 -1.45 4.17
CA ILE A 118 6.69 -2.18 4.76
C ILE A 118 7.16 -3.32 3.85
N SER A 119 6.25 -4.06 3.21
CA SER A 119 6.60 -5.14 2.28
C SER A 119 7.40 -4.63 1.08
N MET A 120 7.04 -3.46 0.54
CA MET A 120 7.76 -2.84 -0.57
C MET A 120 9.16 -2.38 -0.14
N THR A 121 9.27 -1.73 1.02
CA THR A 121 10.56 -1.31 1.59
C THR A 121 11.46 -2.52 1.83
N TYR A 122 10.91 -3.59 2.40
CA TYR A 122 11.62 -4.83 2.63
C TYR A 122 12.09 -5.49 1.33
N THR A 123 11.29 -5.40 0.26
CA THR A 123 11.68 -5.90 -1.06
C THR A 123 12.92 -5.19 -1.61
N LEU A 124 13.03 -3.87 -1.40
CA LEU A 124 14.24 -3.11 -1.75
C LEU A 124 15.42 -3.49 -0.85
N PHE A 125 15.20 -3.62 0.45
CA PHE A 125 16.23 -4.09 1.39
C PHE A 125 16.76 -5.47 1.00
N PHE A 126 15.89 -6.42 0.65
CA PHE A 126 16.29 -7.77 0.25
C PHE A 126 17.20 -7.73 -0.99
N LYS A 127 16.85 -6.90 -1.97
CA LYS A 127 17.67 -6.72 -3.18
C LYS A 127 19.00 -6.05 -2.86
N TYR A 128 18.99 -5.02 -2.02
CA TYR A 128 20.20 -4.37 -1.51
C TYR A 128 21.10 -5.39 -0.81
N TYR A 129 20.56 -6.21 0.09
CA TYR A 129 21.32 -7.22 0.82
C TYR A 129 22.00 -8.20 -0.13
N LYS A 130 21.25 -8.70 -1.13
CA LYS A 130 21.76 -9.66 -2.12
C LYS A 130 22.91 -9.09 -2.98
N LEU A 131 22.97 -7.77 -3.18
CA LEU A 131 24.02 -7.12 -3.97
C LEU A 131 25.25 -6.75 -3.13
N ASN A 132 25.04 -6.43 -1.85
CA ASN A 132 26.07 -5.82 -1.00
C ASN A 132 26.75 -6.77 -0.01
N PHE A 133 26.16 -7.93 0.26
CA PHE A 133 26.68 -8.85 1.28
C PHE A 133 27.03 -10.21 0.69
N ASN A 134 28.18 -10.73 1.13
CA ASN A 134 28.62 -12.07 0.78
C ASN A 134 27.80 -13.09 1.60
N GLY A 135 26.92 -13.81 0.91
CA GLY A 135 26.16 -14.92 1.46
C GLY A 135 24.64 -14.72 1.42
N PRO A 136 23.86 -15.81 1.46
CA PRO A 136 22.42 -15.76 1.33
C PRO A 136 21.73 -15.24 2.61
N LEU A 137 20.67 -14.44 2.44
CA LEU A 137 19.78 -14.06 3.56
C LEU A 137 18.83 -15.21 3.89
N VAL A 138 19.27 -16.12 4.74
CA VAL A 138 18.51 -17.34 5.13
C VAL A 138 18.52 -17.58 6.63
N GLY A 139 17.62 -18.46 7.09
CA GLY A 139 17.55 -18.91 8.48
C GLY A 139 17.35 -17.76 9.47
N LYS A 140 18.17 -17.72 10.53
CA LYS A 140 18.08 -16.71 11.59
C LYS A 140 18.20 -15.27 11.07
N ARG A 141 19.09 -15.00 10.11
CA ARG A 141 19.28 -13.65 9.55
C ARG A 141 18.03 -13.15 8.83
N LEU A 142 17.37 -14.04 8.09
CA LEU A 142 16.10 -13.74 7.42
C LEU A 142 15.02 -13.40 8.44
N ILE A 143 14.84 -14.24 9.46
CA ILE A 143 13.83 -14.05 10.51
C ILE A 143 14.05 -12.73 11.25
N ILE A 144 15.28 -12.45 11.69
CA ILE A 144 15.62 -11.18 12.38
C ILE A 144 15.31 -9.98 11.47
N SER A 145 15.66 -10.05 10.18
CA SER A 145 15.35 -8.96 9.25
C SER A 145 13.84 -8.74 9.08
N LEU A 146 13.06 -9.82 8.97
CA LEU A 146 11.60 -9.72 8.82
C LEU A 146 10.96 -9.14 10.08
N LEU A 147 11.35 -9.63 11.27
CA LEU A 147 10.85 -9.09 12.54
C LEU A 147 11.21 -7.61 12.69
N GLY A 148 12.45 -7.23 12.39
CA GLY A 148 12.89 -5.84 12.44
C GLY A 148 12.02 -4.91 11.57
N PHE A 149 11.84 -5.25 10.29
CA PHE A 149 11.05 -4.42 9.38
C PHE A 149 9.54 -4.41 9.71
N TYR A 150 8.97 -5.53 10.15
CA TYR A 150 7.52 -5.63 10.46
C TYR A 150 7.17 -5.24 11.90
N THR A 151 8.14 -4.80 12.72
CA THR A 151 7.88 -4.29 14.07
C THR A 151 6.73 -3.27 14.11
N PRO A 152 6.66 -2.26 13.20
CA PRO A 152 5.56 -1.30 13.22
C PRO A 152 4.18 -1.93 12.98
N CYS A 153 4.08 -2.97 12.12
CA CYS A 153 2.85 -3.71 11.93
C CYS A 153 2.40 -4.44 13.21
N PHE A 154 3.34 -5.09 13.91
CA PHE A 154 3.01 -5.83 15.15
C PHE A 154 2.56 -4.88 16.26
N VAL A 155 3.27 -3.78 16.45
CA VAL A 155 2.91 -2.74 17.43
C VAL A 155 1.55 -2.12 17.08
N SER A 156 1.33 -1.75 15.81
CA SER A 156 0.06 -1.20 15.33
C SER A 156 -1.09 -2.19 15.51
N THR A 157 -0.88 -3.48 15.27
CA THR A 157 -1.90 -4.52 15.49
C THR A 157 -2.30 -4.62 16.96
N PHE A 158 -1.31 -4.65 17.86
CA PHE A 158 -1.57 -4.69 19.30
C PHE A 158 -2.34 -3.44 19.78
N CYS A 159 -1.90 -2.25 19.36
CA CYS A 159 -2.62 -1.01 19.65
C CYS A 159 -4.04 -1.03 19.09
N SER A 160 -4.23 -1.52 17.87
CA SER A 160 -5.53 -1.60 17.20
C SER A 160 -6.53 -2.47 17.96
N VAL A 161 -6.10 -3.62 18.47
CA VAL A 161 -6.96 -4.48 19.31
C VAL A 161 -7.43 -3.72 20.55
N ILE A 162 -6.52 -3.03 21.25
CA ILE A 162 -6.87 -2.22 22.43
C ILE A 162 -7.83 -1.09 22.07
N ILE A 163 -7.58 -0.39 20.96
CA ILE A 163 -8.41 0.73 20.47
C ILE A 163 -9.84 0.25 20.16
N VAL A 164 -9.98 -0.90 19.49
CA VAL A 164 -11.29 -1.48 19.17
C VAL A 164 -12.03 -1.85 20.46
N LEU A 165 -11.38 -2.59 21.37
CA LEU A 165 -11.99 -2.99 22.64
C LEU A 165 -12.50 -1.76 23.42
N ARG A 166 -11.71 -0.69 23.52
CA ARG A 166 -12.11 0.57 24.16
C ARG A 166 -13.28 1.26 23.46
N ASN A 167 -13.29 1.28 22.13
CA ASN A 167 -14.39 1.88 21.36
C ASN A 167 -15.70 1.10 21.49
N THR A 168 -15.65 -0.21 21.75
CA THR A 168 -16.86 -1.01 22.00
C THR A 168 -17.47 -0.81 23.38
N LEU A 169 -16.75 -0.16 24.32
CA LEU A 169 -17.11 -0.10 25.73
C LEU A 169 -17.90 1.14 26.24
N PRO A 170 -18.26 2.21 25.50
CA PRO A 170 -19.05 3.30 26.08
C PRO A 170 -20.56 3.07 25.91
N VAL A 171 -21.22 2.67 27.00
CA VAL A 171 -22.61 2.19 27.08
C VAL A 171 -23.66 3.32 26.97
N GLU A 172 -23.34 4.58 27.30
CA GLU A 172 -24.34 5.68 27.27
C GLU A 172 -24.33 6.58 26.01
N ALA A 173 -23.18 6.79 25.36
CA ALA A 173 -23.08 7.64 24.16
C ALA A 173 -23.48 6.90 22.87
N SER A 174 -23.30 5.58 22.85
CA SER A 174 -23.65 4.71 21.72
C SER A 174 -25.16 4.71 21.45
N LYS A 175 -26.01 4.71 22.50
CA LYS A 175 -27.48 4.72 22.39
C LYS A 175 -28.04 5.98 21.71
N ARG A 176 -27.59 7.17 22.12
CA ARG A 176 -28.06 8.44 21.52
C ARG A 176 -27.61 8.61 20.06
N ILE A 177 -26.43 8.12 19.69
CA ILE A 177 -25.92 8.21 18.33
C ILE A 177 -26.55 7.16 17.41
N SER A 178 -26.83 5.96 17.93
CA SER A 178 -27.55 4.93 17.19
C SER A 178 -29.00 5.32 16.92
N GLU A 179 -29.69 5.99 17.86
CA GLU A 179 -31.05 6.54 17.61
C GLU A 179 -31.07 7.60 16.50
N VAL A 180 -30.06 8.48 16.42
CA VAL A 180 -29.96 9.49 15.34
C VAL A 180 -29.51 8.89 14.00
N ALA A 181 -28.61 7.90 14.02
CA ALA A 181 -28.12 7.21 12.81
C ALA A 181 -29.17 6.29 12.15
N ILE A 182 -30.18 5.83 12.90
CA ILE A 182 -31.31 5.07 12.34
C ILE A 182 -32.25 5.98 11.53
N ILE A 183 -32.32 7.27 11.87
CA ILE A 183 -33.25 8.23 11.27
C ILE A 183 -32.71 8.82 9.96
N ASP A 184 -31.40 9.02 9.83
CA ASP A 184 -30.75 9.51 8.61
C ASP A 184 -29.76 8.47 8.04
N ARG A 185 -30.25 7.58 7.15
CA ARG A 185 -29.51 6.40 6.61
C ARG A 185 -28.28 6.73 5.74
N LYS A 186 -27.82 7.98 5.70
CA LYS A 186 -26.74 8.41 4.80
C LYS A 186 -25.36 7.89 5.23
N TYR A 187 -25.07 7.85 6.53
CA TYR A 187 -23.78 7.40 7.08
C TYR A 187 -23.92 6.85 8.51
N SER A 188 -22.93 6.08 8.97
CA SER A 188 -22.89 5.55 10.34
C SER A 188 -21.57 5.91 11.04
N LEU A 189 -21.63 6.36 12.29
CA LEU A 189 -20.44 6.52 13.13
C LEU A 189 -19.95 5.12 13.56
N ILE A 190 -18.75 4.73 13.12
CA ILE A 190 -18.20 3.41 13.41
C ILE A 190 -17.27 3.41 14.62
N GLY A 191 -16.55 4.51 14.88
CA GLY A 191 -15.68 4.63 16.05
C GLY A 191 -15.00 5.99 16.13
N ARG A 192 -14.16 6.15 17.17
CA ARG A 192 -13.37 7.36 17.43
C ARG A 192 -11.91 7.00 17.68
N MET A 193 -11.02 7.73 17.01
CA MET A 193 -9.58 7.69 17.28
C MET A 193 -9.25 8.82 18.27
N THR A 194 -9.09 8.45 19.55
CA THR A 194 -8.79 9.39 20.63
C THR A 194 -7.28 9.56 20.77
N LEU A 195 -6.69 10.52 20.03
CA LEU A 195 -5.25 10.79 20.05
C LEU A 195 -4.72 11.27 21.41
N GLY A 196 -5.57 11.54 22.40
CA GLY A 196 -5.13 11.73 23.79
C GLY A 196 -4.61 10.44 24.43
N GLU A 197 -5.14 9.29 24.01
CA GLU A 197 -4.80 7.99 24.58
C GLU A 197 -3.54 7.37 23.97
N ILE A 198 -2.75 6.72 24.84
CA ILE A 198 -1.46 6.10 24.46
C ILE A 198 -1.60 5.14 23.26
N PRO A 199 -2.57 4.20 23.20
CA PRO A 199 -2.68 3.29 22.06
C PRO A 199 -2.90 3.99 20.73
N ASN A 200 -3.74 5.04 20.70
CA ASN A 200 -4.01 5.82 19.49
C ASN A 200 -2.77 6.62 19.05
N LYS A 201 -2.04 7.23 20.00
CA LYS A 201 -0.78 7.94 19.71
C LYS A 201 0.26 7.01 19.10
N ILE A 202 0.49 5.85 19.72
CA ILE A 202 1.46 4.88 19.22
C ILE A 202 1.04 4.37 17.84
N ASN A 203 -0.25 4.04 17.64
CA ASN A 203 -0.74 3.60 16.34
C ASN A 203 -0.54 4.66 15.25
N PHE A 204 -0.86 5.92 15.55
CA PHE A 204 -0.64 7.05 14.64
C PHE A 204 0.85 7.20 14.28
N LEU A 205 1.76 7.08 15.27
CA LEU A 205 3.20 7.15 15.02
C LEU A 205 3.71 5.99 14.16
N MET A 206 3.18 4.77 14.32
CA MET A 206 3.57 3.63 13.47
C MET A 206 3.12 3.82 12.02
N ILE A 207 1.92 4.38 11.82
CA ILE A 207 1.42 4.72 10.48
C ILE A 207 2.24 5.86 9.87
N ALA A 208 2.49 6.93 10.64
CA ALA A 208 3.33 8.05 10.21
C ALA A 208 4.76 7.60 9.87
N TYR A 209 5.32 6.66 10.63
CA TYR A 209 6.60 6.02 10.31
C TYR A 209 6.55 5.32 8.95
N GLY A 210 5.51 4.51 8.72
CA GLY A 210 5.30 3.82 7.45
C GLY A 210 5.15 4.77 6.26
N ILE A 211 4.53 5.94 6.45
CA ILE A 211 4.28 6.91 5.38
C ILE A 211 5.50 7.78 5.11
N TYR A 212 6.12 8.33 6.15
CA TYR A 212 7.21 9.30 5.99
C TYR A 212 8.59 8.65 5.94
N ILE A 213 8.88 7.62 6.74
CA ILE A 213 10.24 7.08 6.88
C ILE A 213 10.56 6.01 5.83
N SER A 214 9.60 5.15 5.50
CA SER A 214 9.71 4.17 4.41
C SER A 214 10.28 4.78 3.11
N PRO A 215 9.83 5.95 2.63
CA PRO A 215 10.42 6.63 1.47
C PRO A 215 11.90 6.88 1.53
N PHE A 216 12.36 7.46 2.63
CA PHE A 216 13.77 7.78 2.78
C PHE A 216 14.60 6.51 2.80
N LEU A 217 14.15 5.47 3.49
CA LEU A 217 14.82 4.17 3.50
C LEU A 217 14.85 3.52 2.11
N ALA A 218 13.74 3.56 1.38
CA ALA A 218 13.65 3.03 0.02
C ALA A 218 14.60 3.75 -0.95
N PHE A 219 14.62 5.08 -0.90
CA PHE A 219 15.53 5.88 -1.73
C PHE A 219 17.00 5.59 -1.37
N TRP A 220 17.31 5.50 -0.07
CA TRP A 220 18.63 5.15 0.42
C TRP A 220 19.08 3.76 -0.08
N PHE A 221 18.24 2.73 0.06
CA PHE A 221 18.54 1.39 -0.43
C PHE A 221 18.72 1.37 -1.94
N ARG A 222 17.92 2.12 -2.70
CA ARG A 222 18.10 2.25 -4.15
C ARG A 222 19.45 2.88 -4.50
N TRP A 223 19.75 4.03 -3.92
CA TRP A 223 20.98 4.75 -4.21
C TRP A 223 22.20 3.86 -3.97
N LYS A 224 22.23 3.19 -2.81
CA LYS A 224 23.31 2.29 -2.45
C LYS A 224 23.37 1.04 -3.33
N SER A 225 22.21 0.45 -3.66
CA SER A 225 22.14 -0.68 -4.58
C SER A 225 22.65 -0.32 -5.97
N ASN A 226 22.29 0.85 -6.51
CA ASN A 226 22.74 1.27 -7.85
C ASN A 226 24.24 1.52 -7.90
N LYS A 227 24.84 2.08 -6.84
CA LYS A 227 26.30 2.25 -6.74
C LYS A 227 27.01 0.91 -6.86
N GLN A 228 26.58 -0.08 -6.09
CA GLN A 228 27.18 -1.42 -6.10
C GLN A 228 26.82 -2.23 -7.34
N LEU A 229 25.62 -2.07 -7.90
CA LEU A 229 25.18 -2.77 -9.11
C LEU A 229 26.13 -2.48 -10.30
N ASN A 230 26.63 -1.25 -10.39
CA ASN A 230 27.59 -0.89 -11.44
C ASN A 230 28.94 -1.61 -11.26
N GLU A 231 29.35 -1.87 -10.02
CA GLU A 231 30.59 -2.57 -9.67
C GLU A 231 30.42 -4.10 -9.80
N THR A 232 29.38 -4.68 -9.16
CA THR A 232 29.13 -6.14 -9.15
C THR A 232 28.82 -6.70 -10.54
N ILE A 233 28.14 -5.93 -11.38
CA ILE A 233 27.76 -6.38 -12.73
C ILE A 233 28.78 -5.89 -13.77
N ALA A 234 29.88 -5.23 -13.39
CA ALA A 234 30.93 -4.73 -14.30
C ALA A 234 31.62 -5.82 -15.15
N GLY A 235 31.51 -7.09 -14.77
CA GLY A 235 31.93 -8.25 -15.57
C GLY A 235 30.80 -9.06 -16.21
N ALA A 236 29.53 -8.78 -15.88
CA ALA A 236 28.41 -9.59 -16.37
C ALA A 236 27.88 -9.12 -17.73
N SER A 237 27.11 -10.00 -18.39
CA SER A 237 26.59 -9.75 -19.74
C SER A 237 25.72 -8.48 -19.81
N PRO A 238 25.72 -7.77 -20.96
CA PRO A 238 24.88 -6.58 -21.15
C PRO A 238 23.39 -6.83 -20.87
N TYR A 239 22.91 -8.02 -21.21
CA TYR A 239 21.54 -8.45 -20.96
C TYR A 239 21.21 -8.53 -19.45
N LEU A 240 22.11 -9.10 -18.64
CA LEU A 240 21.90 -9.22 -17.21
C LEU A 240 21.92 -7.84 -16.51
N ARG A 241 22.82 -6.93 -16.93
CA ARG A 241 22.84 -5.54 -16.46
C ARG A 241 21.52 -4.83 -16.71
N TYR A 242 21.02 -4.94 -17.94
CA TYR A 242 19.77 -4.33 -18.36
C TYR A 242 18.59 -4.86 -17.54
N HIS A 243 18.51 -6.18 -17.35
CA HIS A 243 17.48 -6.81 -16.53
C HIS A 243 17.50 -6.30 -15.08
N ALA A 244 18.67 -6.29 -14.43
CA ALA A 244 18.79 -5.87 -13.04
C ALA A 244 18.41 -4.39 -12.84
N LYS A 245 18.84 -3.50 -13.76
CA LYS A 245 18.50 -2.06 -13.71
C LYS A 245 17.01 -1.80 -13.91
N ASN A 246 16.36 -2.51 -14.85
CA ASN A 246 14.93 -2.36 -15.08
C ASN A 246 14.10 -2.80 -13.87
N VAL A 247 14.39 -3.98 -13.32
CA VAL A 247 13.64 -4.47 -12.16
C VAL A 247 13.85 -3.56 -10.95
N MET A 248 15.05 -3.00 -10.74
CA MET A 248 15.26 -2.02 -9.67
C MET A 248 14.47 -0.74 -9.90
N THR A 249 14.42 -0.25 -11.15
CA THR A 249 13.65 0.94 -11.52
C THR A 249 12.15 0.74 -11.33
N GLY A 250 11.60 -0.42 -11.71
CA GLY A 250 10.20 -0.75 -11.48
C GLY A 250 9.81 -0.68 -10.00
N VAL A 251 10.57 -1.34 -9.12
CA VAL A 251 10.31 -1.28 -7.66
C VAL A 251 10.45 0.13 -7.11
N THR A 252 11.34 0.94 -7.66
CA THR A 252 11.47 2.34 -7.25
C THR A 252 10.23 3.14 -7.59
N ILE A 253 9.70 2.96 -8.81
CA ILE A 253 8.51 3.68 -9.27
C ILE A 253 7.29 3.27 -8.43
N GLN A 254 7.14 1.99 -8.10
CA GLN A 254 6.07 1.51 -7.20
C GLN A 254 6.11 2.22 -5.87
N VAL A 255 7.30 2.26 -5.27
CA VAL A 255 7.52 2.88 -3.97
C VAL A 255 7.30 4.40 -4.04
N PHE A 256 7.76 5.06 -5.10
CA PHE A 256 7.51 6.48 -5.34
C PHE A 256 6.02 6.81 -5.55
N MET A 257 5.27 5.96 -6.25
CA MET A 257 3.82 6.14 -6.46
C MET A 257 3.06 6.13 -5.14
N HIS A 258 3.40 5.21 -4.23
CA HIS A 258 2.83 5.20 -2.88
C HIS A 258 3.05 6.52 -2.16
N PHE A 259 4.20 7.16 -2.36
CA PHE A 259 4.51 8.43 -1.71
C PHE A 259 3.80 9.61 -2.34
N LEU A 260 3.76 9.65 -3.67
CA LEU A 260 3.12 10.73 -4.42
C LEU A 260 1.64 10.88 -4.01
N PHE A 261 0.95 9.77 -3.78
CA PHE A 261 -0.47 9.79 -3.41
C PHE A 261 -0.69 9.86 -1.90
N TYR A 262 0.11 9.16 -1.09
CA TYR A 262 -0.19 9.03 0.35
C TYR A 262 0.35 10.18 1.20
N ILE A 263 1.55 10.70 0.90
CA ILE A 263 2.18 11.77 1.70
C ILE A 263 1.35 13.06 1.70
N PRO A 264 0.85 13.58 0.57
CA PRO A 264 0.06 14.82 0.59
C PRO A 264 -1.18 14.71 1.47
N MET A 265 -1.92 13.61 1.34
CA MET A 265 -3.15 13.37 2.08
C MET A 265 -2.90 13.20 3.59
N PHE A 266 -1.85 12.46 3.95
CA PHE A 266 -1.49 12.28 5.36
C PHE A 266 -0.86 13.54 5.97
N SER A 267 -0.20 14.39 5.17
CA SER A 267 0.32 15.69 5.60
C SER A 267 -0.82 16.65 5.91
N LEU A 268 -1.85 16.71 5.05
CA LEU A 268 -3.07 17.45 5.34
C LEU A 268 -3.75 16.94 6.62
N TYR A 269 -3.78 15.63 6.83
CA TYR A 269 -4.36 15.04 8.05
C TYR A 269 -3.58 15.48 9.29
N SER A 270 -2.24 15.41 9.23
CA SER A 270 -1.37 15.84 10.32
C SER A 270 -1.52 17.35 10.59
N TYR A 271 -1.63 18.16 9.54
CA TYR A 271 -1.89 19.60 9.64
C TYR A 271 -3.24 19.89 10.31
N SER A 272 -4.31 19.22 9.91
CA SER A 272 -5.63 19.35 10.53
C SER A 272 -5.62 18.99 12.02
N LEU A 273 -4.89 17.94 12.41
CA LEU A 273 -4.75 17.55 13.81
C LEU A 273 -4.04 18.59 14.67
N ILE A 274 -3.01 19.25 14.13
CA ILE A 274 -2.22 20.26 14.86
C ILE A 274 -2.96 21.59 14.91
N SER A 275 -3.44 22.05 13.76
CA SER A 275 -4.09 23.36 13.61
C SER A 275 -5.55 23.37 14.08
N GLY A 276 -6.22 22.21 14.14
CA GLY A 276 -7.66 22.10 14.33
C GLY A 276 -8.47 22.58 13.12
N THR A 277 -7.84 22.81 11.97
CA THR A 277 -8.54 23.22 10.75
C THR A 277 -9.14 22.00 10.05
N GLU A 278 -10.38 22.13 9.58
CA GLU A 278 -11.02 21.06 8.81
C GLU A 278 -10.67 21.16 7.33
N VAL A 279 -10.12 20.08 6.78
CA VAL A 279 -9.82 19.97 5.35
C VAL A 279 -10.67 18.86 4.75
N LEU A 280 -11.78 19.23 4.11
CA LEU A 280 -12.80 18.26 3.68
C LEU A 280 -12.27 17.21 2.69
N VAL A 281 -11.44 17.62 1.72
CA VAL A 281 -10.77 16.71 0.77
C VAL A 281 -10.00 15.62 1.51
N GLN A 282 -9.28 15.97 2.57
CA GLN A 282 -8.52 15.01 3.35
C GLN A 282 -9.44 13.98 4.03
N GLN A 283 -10.55 14.44 4.60
CA GLN A 283 -11.46 13.57 5.34
C GLN A 283 -12.00 12.42 4.48
N PHE A 284 -12.26 12.68 3.19
CA PHE A 284 -12.83 11.72 2.25
C PHE A 284 -11.79 10.89 1.49
N PHE A 285 -10.69 11.50 1.07
CA PHE A 285 -9.75 10.83 0.16
C PHE A 285 -8.51 10.24 0.85
N LEU A 286 -8.29 10.50 2.15
CA LEU A 286 -7.12 9.97 2.87
C LEU A 286 -7.04 8.45 2.79
N ALA A 287 -8.16 7.77 3.08
CA ALA A 287 -8.20 6.31 3.05
C ALA A 287 -8.10 5.73 1.64
N MET A 288 -8.42 6.52 0.61
CA MET A 288 -8.32 6.10 -0.78
C MET A 288 -6.90 6.19 -1.33
N SER A 289 -6.08 7.09 -0.79
CA SER A 289 -4.74 7.37 -1.32
C SER A 289 -3.80 6.15 -1.44
N PRO A 290 -3.79 5.16 -0.53
CA PRO A 290 -2.95 3.97 -0.71
C PRO A 290 -3.45 3.07 -1.84
N ASN A 291 -4.77 2.98 -2.03
CA ASN A 291 -5.38 2.14 -3.06
C ASN A 291 -5.12 2.67 -4.48
N LEU A 292 -4.97 3.99 -4.62
CA LEU A 292 -4.59 4.60 -5.88
C LEU A 292 -3.20 4.11 -6.31
N ALA A 293 -2.25 4.04 -5.38
CA ALA A 293 -0.93 3.49 -5.64
C ALA A 293 -0.98 1.98 -5.95
N ALA A 294 -1.75 1.22 -5.17
CA ALA A 294 -1.96 -0.22 -5.42
C ALA A 294 -2.49 -0.51 -6.84
N THR A 295 -3.35 0.36 -7.39
CA THR A 295 -3.89 0.19 -8.76
C THR A 295 -2.78 0.16 -9.82
N PHE A 296 -1.70 0.91 -9.64
CA PHE A 296 -0.60 1.00 -10.59
C PHE A 296 0.46 -0.10 -10.41
N ASP A 297 0.55 -0.72 -9.23
CA ASP A 297 1.59 -1.71 -8.94
C ASP A 297 1.63 -2.90 -9.87
N PRO A 298 0.48 -3.52 -10.24
CA PRO A 298 0.45 -4.57 -11.25
C PRO A 298 1.01 -4.13 -12.59
N LEU A 299 0.65 -2.93 -13.05
CA LEU A 299 1.09 -2.40 -14.33
C LEU A 299 2.61 -2.22 -14.36
N ILE A 300 3.16 -1.67 -13.27
CA ILE A 300 4.61 -1.48 -13.11
C ILE A 300 5.32 -2.83 -13.06
N ASN A 301 4.80 -3.81 -12.30
CA ASN A 301 5.37 -5.16 -12.25
C ASN A 301 5.37 -5.84 -13.62
N LEU A 302 4.24 -5.83 -14.33
CA LEU A 302 4.10 -6.46 -15.65
C LEU A 302 5.04 -5.83 -16.70
N TYR A 303 5.30 -4.52 -16.60
CA TYR A 303 6.19 -3.81 -17.52
C TYR A 303 7.69 -4.01 -17.22
N TYR A 304 8.09 -3.90 -15.94
CA TYR A 304 9.51 -3.92 -15.57
C TYR A 304 10.08 -5.31 -15.28
N VAL A 305 9.23 -6.30 -14.99
CA VAL A 305 9.66 -7.69 -14.83
C VAL A 305 9.75 -8.33 -16.22
N VAL A 306 10.98 -8.48 -16.72
CA VAL A 306 11.27 -8.95 -18.09
C VAL A 306 10.55 -10.24 -18.49
N PRO A 307 10.50 -11.32 -17.70
CA PRO A 307 9.78 -12.53 -18.12
C PRO A 307 8.28 -12.27 -18.33
N TYR A 308 7.68 -11.35 -17.56
CA TYR A 308 6.27 -11.01 -17.69
C TYR A 308 6.03 -10.21 -18.98
N ARG A 309 6.81 -9.15 -19.19
CA ARG A 309 6.75 -8.35 -20.41
C ARG A 309 6.99 -9.17 -21.67
N ASN A 310 7.99 -10.06 -21.66
CA ASN A 310 8.29 -10.90 -22.81
C ASN A 310 7.14 -11.86 -23.12
N ARG A 311 6.44 -12.37 -22.09
CA ARG A 311 5.26 -13.21 -22.27
C ARG A 311 4.09 -12.43 -22.87
N ILE A 312 3.82 -11.22 -22.36
CA ILE A 312 2.82 -10.30 -22.93
C ILE A 312 3.16 -10.02 -24.41
N LYS A 313 4.41 -9.65 -24.69
CA LYS A 313 4.87 -9.43 -26.08
C LYS A 313 4.67 -10.66 -26.95
N SER A 314 4.93 -11.87 -26.46
CA SER A 314 4.71 -13.10 -27.24
C SER A 314 3.24 -13.40 -27.54
N TRP A 315 2.31 -12.86 -26.75
CA TRP A 315 0.87 -13.02 -26.98
C TRP A 315 0.32 -11.97 -27.95
N PHE A 316 0.82 -10.73 -27.89
CA PHE A 316 0.34 -9.64 -28.74
C PHE A 316 1.15 -9.44 -30.03
N CYS A 317 2.43 -9.77 -30.03
CA CYS A 317 3.24 -9.88 -31.24
C CYS A 317 3.34 -11.37 -31.59
N SER A 318 2.55 -11.81 -32.57
CA SER A 318 2.79 -13.08 -33.26
C SER A 318 4.28 -13.17 -33.60
N ARG A 319 4.87 -14.33 -33.32
CA ARG A 319 6.25 -14.67 -33.70
C ARG A 319 6.52 -14.22 -35.15
N HIS A 320 7.34 -13.20 -35.33
CA HIS A 320 8.42 -13.37 -36.29
C HIS A 320 9.47 -14.17 -35.55
N GLU A 321 9.58 -15.45 -35.88
CA GLU A 321 10.73 -16.26 -35.52
C GLU A 321 11.97 -15.59 -36.09
N VAL A 322 12.62 -14.74 -35.29
CA VAL A 322 14.04 -14.55 -35.45
C VAL A 322 14.66 -15.69 -34.66
N THR A 323 15.09 -16.69 -35.40
CA THR A 323 15.96 -17.80 -34.99
C THR A 323 16.88 -17.33 -33.87
N PRO A 324 17.02 -18.07 -32.75
CA PRO A 324 18.05 -17.74 -31.78
C PRO A 324 19.37 -17.79 -32.55
N LEU A 325 20.02 -16.64 -32.73
CA LEU A 325 21.39 -16.57 -33.17
C LEU A 325 22.17 -17.46 -32.21
N ARG A 326 22.52 -18.64 -32.72
CA ARG A 326 23.42 -19.62 -32.15
C ARG A 326 24.67 -18.83 -31.77
N VAL A 327 24.83 -18.47 -30.50
CA VAL A 327 26.14 -18.15 -29.94
C VAL A 327 26.84 -19.49 -29.78
N ALA A 328 27.23 -20.06 -30.91
CA ALA A 328 27.97 -21.29 -31.05
C ALA A 328 28.95 -21.09 -32.20
N SER A 329 29.95 -20.23 -31.97
CA SER A 329 31.25 -20.28 -32.66
C SER A 329 32.13 -19.10 -32.19
N LEU A 330 32.60 -19.15 -30.95
CA LEU A 330 33.88 -18.53 -30.58
C LEU A 330 34.65 -19.52 -29.73
N THR A 331 34.93 -20.68 -30.33
CA THR A 331 36.17 -21.41 -30.06
C THR A 331 37.19 -20.94 -31.09
N PRO A 332 38.29 -20.30 -30.70
CA PRO A 332 39.53 -20.46 -31.42
C PRO A 332 40.17 -21.75 -30.91
N SER A 333 39.87 -22.85 -31.58
CA SER A 333 40.77 -24.00 -31.56
C SER A 333 41.97 -23.67 -32.44
N ALA A 334 43.14 -23.67 -31.82
CA ALA A 334 44.46 -23.95 -32.40
C ALA A 334 44.92 -23.13 -33.63
N VAL A 335 45.92 -22.28 -33.43
CA VAL A 335 47.05 -22.13 -34.35
C VAL A 335 48.33 -22.09 -33.52
N ALA A 336 49.19 -23.07 -33.80
CA ALA A 336 50.65 -23.19 -33.61
C ALA A 336 51.30 -22.62 -32.32
#